data_AF-A0A9X4SJP6-F1
#
_entry.id   AF-A0A9X4SJP6-F1
#
_cell.length_a   1.000
_cell.length_b   1.000
_cell.length_c   1.000
_cell.angle_alpha   90.00
_cell.angle_beta   90.00
_cell.angle_gamma   90.00
#
_symmetry.space_group_name_H-M   'P 1'
#
loop_
_entity.id
_entity.type
_entity.pdbx_description
1 polymer ?
#
loop_
_entity_poly.entity_id
_entity_poly.type
_entity_poly.pdbx_seq_one_letter_code
_entity_poly.pdbx_strand_id
1 'polypeptide(L)'
;MWDPLGLVNELTQGYSVYGLFENNKTKPHYIGITNNIPIRENQHIKSGRLPKNSKLIPLDSNINYGNARGYEQAYIEYYGTKTVRRGENISGANKGNKNNSFSTENKTRNIKRQNHFMNVYNEKLQTLSSQNINGRKC
;
A
#
# COMPACT_ATOMS: atom_id res chain seq x y z
N MET A 1 -2.22 8.75 3.01
CA MET A 1 -2.08 9.84 4.00
C MET A 1 -0.65 10.26 3.89
N TRP A 2 -0.39 11.53 3.64
CA TRP A 2 0.98 12.01 3.45
C TRP A 2 1.56 12.32 4.84
N ASP A 3 2.57 11.56 5.26
CA ASP A 3 3.32 11.77 6.51
C ASP A 3 4.78 12.11 6.17
N PRO A 4 5.03 13.29 5.58
CA PRO A 4 6.36 13.68 5.13
C PRO A 4 7.33 13.91 6.28
N LEU A 5 6.81 14.29 7.45
CA LEU A 5 7.59 14.60 8.64
C LEU A 5 7.72 13.40 9.60
N GLY A 6 7.06 12.27 9.33
CA GLY A 6 7.13 11.08 10.17
C GLY A 6 6.47 11.24 11.54
N LEU A 7 5.53 12.17 11.70
CA LEU A 7 4.97 12.58 13.00
C LEU A 7 3.92 11.62 13.54
N VAL A 8 3.37 10.76 12.67
CA VAL A 8 2.40 9.74 13.10
C VAL A 8 3.14 8.67 13.88
N ASN A 9 2.81 8.45 15.15
CA ASN A 9 3.41 7.37 15.93
C ASN A 9 3.15 5.99 15.27
N GLU A 10 4.16 5.11 15.23
CA GLU A 10 4.05 3.80 14.59
C GLU A 10 3.00 2.89 15.24
N LEU A 11 2.66 3.12 16.51
CA LEU A 11 1.65 2.36 17.25
C LEU A 11 0.24 2.94 17.13
N THR A 12 0.06 4.07 16.44
CA THR A 12 -1.28 4.66 16.23
C THR A 12 -2.18 3.68 15.48
N GLN A 13 -3.30 3.33 16.09
CA GLN A 13 -4.27 2.35 15.58
C GLN A 13 -5.21 2.92 14.53
N GLY A 14 -6.05 2.05 13.95
CA GLY A 14 -7.15 2.43 13.07
C GLY A 14 -6.76 2.63 11.61
N TYR A 15 -5.60 2.11 11.18
CA TYR A 15 -5.20 2.13 9.78
C TYR A 15 -5.66 0.87 9.05
N SER A 16 -5.84 1.02 7.74
CA SER A 16 -6.07 -0.05 6.78
C SER A 16 -5.10 0.08 5.63
N VAL A 17 -4.67 -1.07 5.10
CA VAL A 17 -4.01 -1.19 3.80
C VAL A 17 -5.09 -1.56 2.79
N TYR A 18 -5.11 -0.90 1.63
CA TYR A 18 -6.09 -1.16 0.60
C TYR A 18 -5.44 -1.27 -0.78
N GLY A 19 -6.12 -1.96 -1.68
CA GLY A 19 -5.83 -1.97 -3.11
C GLY A 19 -6.90 -1.24 -3.91
N LEU A 20 -6.52 -0.62 -5.03
CA LEU A 20 -7.47 -0.18 -6.05
C LEU A 20 -7.50 -1.22 -7.16
N PHE A 21 -8.71 -1.67 -7.50
CA PHE A 21 -8.95 -2.73 -8.46
C PHE A 21 -9.79 -2.20 -9.61
N GLU A 22 -9.32 -2.37 -10.83
CA GLU A 22 -10.17 -2.17 -12.00
C GLU A 22 -11.30 -3.19 -12.08
N ASN A 23 -12.32 -2.86 -12.85
CA ASN A 23 -13.45 -3.76 -13.07
C ASN A 23 -12.97 -5.13 -13.55
N ASN A 24 -13.45 -6.20 -12.90
CA ASN A 24 -13.10 -7.60 -13.19
C ASN A 24 -11.60 -7.95 -13.09
N LYS A 25 -10.77 -7.13 -12.42
CA LYS A 25 -9.38 -7.49 -12.13
C LYS A 25 -9.25 -8.05 -10.71
N THR A 26 -8.49 -9.13 -10.58
CA THR A 26 -8.19 -9.79 -9.30
C THR A 26 -6.91 -9.28 -8.65
N LYS A 27 -6.14 -8.46 -9.37
CA LYS A 27 -4.91 -7.81 -8.87
C LYS A 27 -5.11 -6.30 -8.81
N PRO A 28 -4.66 -5.64 -7.73
CA PRO A 28 -4.75 -4.20 -7.62
C PRO A 28 -3.71 -3.52 -8.53
N HIS A 29 -4.05 -2.36 -9.10
CA HIS A 29 -3.09 -1.52 -9.80
C HIS A 29 -2.37 -0.54 -8.87
N TYR A 30 -2.92 -0.27 -7.69
CA TYR A 30 -2.36 0.64 -6.70
C TYR A 30 -2.60 0.11 -5.29
N ILE A 31 -1.62 0.27 -4.41
CA ILE A 31 -1.69 -0.04 -2.99
C ILE A 31 -1.54 1.24 -2.18
N GLY A 32 -2.32 1.40 -1.11
CA GLY A 32 -2.17 2.53 -0.21
C GLY A 32 -2.62 2.25 1.21
N ILE A 33 -2.27 3.17 2.11
CA ILE A 33 -2.80 3.18 3.49
C ILE A 33 -3.72 4.36 3.79
N THR A 34 -4.69 4.13 4.66
CA THR A 34 -5.60 5.17 5.16
C THR A 34 -6.17 4.78 6.51
N ASN A 35 -6.50 5.77 7.34
CA ASN A 35 -7.35 5.59 8.52
C ASN A 35 -8.82 5.94 8.24
N ASN A 36 -9.14 6.39 7.02
CA ASN A 36 -10.49 6.68 6.59
C ASN A 36 -10.67 6.25 5.12
N ILE A 37 -11.41 5.17 4.91
CA ILE A 37 -11.62 4.57 3.59
C ILE A 37 -12.53 5.46 2.71
N PRO A 38 -13.73 5.90 3.16
CA PRO A 38 -14.62 6.71 2.33
C PRO A 38 -13.98 8.01 1.81
N ILE A 39 -13.23 8.72 2.65
CA ILE A 39 -12.54 9.94 2.22
C ILE A 39 -11.46 9.62 1.18
N ARG A 40 -10.69 8.55 1.39
CA ARG A 40 -9.61 8.18 0.48
C ARG A 40 -10.12 7.68 -0.87
N GLU A 41 -11.22 6.94 -0.88
CA GLU A 41 -11.88 6.51 -2.10
C GLU A 41 -12.27 7.72 -2.95
N ASN A 42 -12.97 8.69 -2.35
CA ASN A 42 -13.35 9.94 -3.02
C ASN A 42 -12.16 10.73 -3.57
N GLN A 43 -11.02 10.74 -2.87
CA GLN A 43 -9.78 11.36 -3.37
C GLN A 43 -9.22 10.65 -4.61
N HIS A 44 -9.29 9.31 -4.65
CA HIS A 44 -8.86 8.55 -5.83
C HIS A 44 -9.82 8.69 -7.01
N ILE A 45 -11.11 8.81 -6.76
CA ILE A 45 -12.12 9.14 -7.80
C ILE A 45 -11.79 10.50 -8.41
N LYS A 46 -11.64 11.53 -7.57
CA LYS A 46 -11.37 12.91 -8.02
C LYS A 46 -10.05 13.05 -8.77
N SER A 47 -9.03 12.28 -8.40
CA SER A 47 -7.73 12.29 -9.09
C SER A 47 -7.69 11.42 -10.35
N GLY A 48 -8.76 10.69 -10.66
CA GLY A 48 -8.83 9.76 -11.80
C GLY A 48 -8.10 8.44 -11.60
N ARG A 49 -7.55 8.18 -10.39
CA ARG A 49 -6.86 6.92 -10.07
C ARG A 49 -7.84 5.76 -9.79
N LEU A 50 -9.09 6.08 -9.45
CA LEU A 50 -10.19 5.14 -9.31
C LEU A 50 -11.31 5.47 -10.32
N PRO A 51 -11.24 4.97 -11.56
CA PRO A 51 -12.25 5.24 -12.59
C PRO A 51 -13.61 4.58 -12.29
N LYS A 52 -14.63 4.87 -13.10
CA LYS A 52 -15.96 4.25 -12.96
C LYS A 52 -15.86 2.71 -12.97
N ASN A 53 -16.67 2.04 -12.14
CA ASN A 53 -16.71 0.58 -11.95
C ASN A 53 -15.42 -0.05 -11.37
N SER A 54 -14.47 0.75 -10.90
CA SER A 54 -13.34 0.26 -10.12
C SER A 54 -13.63 0.37 -8.62
N LYS A 55 -12.91 -0.40 -7.80
CA LYS A 55 -13.18 -0.53 -6.36
C LYS A 55 -11.94 -0.28 -5.53
N LEU A 56 -12.10 0.43 -4.41
CA LEU A 56 -11.14 0.43 -3.32
C LEU A 56 -11.50 -0.71 -2.36
N ILE A 57 -10.59 -1.67 -2.17
CA ILE A 57 -10.83 -2.84 -1.32
C ILE A 57 -9.78 -2.86 -0.20
N PRO A 58 -10.19 -2.81 1.08
CA PRO A 58 -9.29 -3.07 2.20
C PRO A 58 -8.72 -4.50 2.13
N LEU A 59 -7.40 -4.62 2.26
CA LEU A 59 -6.66 -5.90 2.30
C LEU A 59 -6.35 -6.30 3.75
N ASP A 60 -6.01 -5.33 4.58
CA ASP A 60 -5.85 -5.45 6.04
C ASP A 60 -6.53 -4.23 6.68
N SER A 61 -7.18 -4.42 7.84
CA SER A 61 -7.92 -3.36 8.53
C SER A 61 -7.68 -3.37 10.03
N ASN A 62 -7.88 -2.20 10.66
CA ASN A 62 -7.70 -1.98 12.09
C ASN A 62 -6.30 -2.40 12.60
N ILE A 63 -5.28 -2.01 11.86
CA ILE A 63 -3.87 -2.22 12.23
C ILE A 63 -3.23 -0.89 12.63
N ASN A 64 -2.08 -0.97 13.30
CA ASN A 64 -1.30 0.23 13.60
C ASN A 64 -0.61 0.78 12.35
N TYR A 65 -0.20 2.05 12.43
CA TYR A 65 0.46 2.76 11.33
C TYR A 65 1.74 2.06 10.87
N GLY A 66 2.58 1.56 11.77
CA GLY A 66 3.84 0.90 11.41
C GLY A 66 3.63 -0.40 10.63
N ASN A 67 2.68 -1.21 11.07
CA ASN A 67 2.23 -2.41 10.37
C ASN A 67 1.71 -2.03 8.99
N ALA A 68 0.87 -0.99 8.90
CA ALA A 68 0.32 -0.54 7.64
C ALA A 68 1.44 -0.11 6.66
N ARG A 69 2.50 0.56 7.13
CA ARG A 69 3.64 0.97 6.28
C ARG A 69 4.45 -0.21 5.77
N GLY A 70 4.73 -1.20 6.61
CA GLY A 70 5.42 -2.42 6.19
C GLY A 70 4.58 -3.25 5.21
N TYR A 71 3.30 -3.44 5.51
CA TYR A 71 2.37 -4.19 4.66
C TYR A 71 2.15 -3.51 3.31
N GLU A 72 1.99 -2.18 3.29
CA GLU A 72 1.92 -1.38 2.06
C GLU A 72 3.13 -1.67 1.15
N GLN A 73 4.35 -1.70 1.71
CA GLN A 73 5.54 -2.02 0.93
C GLN A 73 5.53 -3.46 0.42
N ALA A 74 5.14 -4.42 1.25
CA ALA A 74 5.08 -5.84 0.89
C ALA A 74 4.09 -6.09 -0.26
N TYR A 75 2.91 -5.46 -0.21
CA TYR A 75 1.93 -5.55 -1.28
C TYR A 75 2.35 -4.82 -2.56
N ILE A 76 3.02 -3.66 -2.45
CA ILE A 76 3.58 -2.95 -3.62
C ILE A 76 4.54 -3.87 -4.38
N GLU A 77 5.39 -4.58 -3.65
CA GLU A 77 6.37 -5.52 -4.23
C GLU A 77 5.69 -6.77 -4.78
N TYR A 78 4.83 -7.42 -3.98
CA TYR A 78 4.13 -8.65 -4.35
C TYR A 78 3.26 -8.49 -5.61
N TYR A 79 2.54 -7.38 -5.73
CA TYR A 79 1.69 -7.10 -6.90
C TYR A 79 2.41 -6.30 -8.00
N GLY A 80 3.65 -5.85 -7.76
CA GLY A 80 4.41 -5.07 -8.73
C GLY A 80 3.76 -3.73 -9.09
N THR A 81 3.10 -3.05 -8.15
CA THR A 81 2.29 -1.85 -8.47
C THR A 81 3.11 -0.58 -8.64
N LYS A 82 4.43 -0.61 -8.39
CA LYS A 82 5.33 0.53 -8.60
C LYS A 82 5.68 0.70 -10.09
N THR A 83 4.71 1.12 -10.88
CA THR A 83 4.81 1.18 -12.35
C THR A 83 4.98 2.60 -12.90
N VAL A 84 4.67 3.64 -12.12
CA VAL A 84 4.59 5.02 -12.63
C VAL A 84 5.87 5.80 -12.36
N ARG A 85 6.37 6.51 -13.38
CA ARG A 85 7.51 7.42 -13.24
C ARG A 85 7.13 8.71 -12.51
N ARG A 86 8.05 9.24 -11.70
CA ARG A 86 7.84 10.52 -11.01
C ARG A 86 7.76 11.65 -12.03
N GLY A 87 6.86 12.60 -11.81
CA GLY A 87 6.62 13.74 -12.71
C GLY A 87 5.52 13.51 -13.75
N GLU A 88 5.10 12.27 -14.01
CA GLU A 88 4.05 12.01 -14.99
C GLU A 88 2.64 12.20 -14.42
N ASN A 89 1.73 12.72 -15.25
CA ASN A 89 0.31 12.85 -14.90
C ASN A 89 -0.35 11.48 -14.73
N ILE A 90 -1.40 11.43 -13.91
CA ILE A 90 -2.21 10.22 -13.76
C ILE A 90 -2.99 10.02 -15.06
N SER A 91 -2.93 8.81 -15.60
CA SER A 91 -3.68 8.41 -16.79
C SER A 91 -4.16 6.97 -16.64
N GLY A 92 -4.96 6.48 -17.60
CA GLY A 92 -5.43 5.09 -17.61
C GLY A 92 -4.27 4.06 -17.57
N ALA A 93 -3.12 4.39 -18.15
CA ALA A 93 -1.89 3.60 -18.10
C ALA A 93 -1.00 3.96 -16.89
N ASN A 94 -1.06 5.20 -16.40
CA ASN A 94 -0.18 5.73 -15.34
C ASN A 94 -0.91 5.91 -14.00
N LYS A 95 -1.44 4.82 -13.44
CA LYS A 95 -2.25 4.85 -12.21
C LYS A 95 -1.69 4.07 -11.02
N GLY A 96 -0.55 3.40 -11.20
CA GLY A 96 0.12 2.67 -10.13
C GLY A 96 0.82 3.54 -9.09
N ASN A 97 1.51 2.89 -8.16
CA ASN A 97 2.33 3.53 -7.14
C ASN A 97 3.49 4.28 -7.80
N LYS A 98 3.65 5.56 -7.45
CA LYS A 98 4.81 6.37 -7.86
C LYS A 98 6.01 6.19 -6.93
N ASN A 99 5.73 5.79 -5.70
CA ASN A 99 6.69 5.73 -4.60
C ASN A 99 6.52 4.41 -3.86
N ASN A 100 7.62 3.95 -3.28
CA ASN A 100 7.59 2.98 -2.20
C ASN A 100 6.80 3.56 -1.02
N SER A 101 6.31 2.68 -0.16
CA SER A 101 5.78 3.09 1.15
C SER A 101 6.90 3.80 1.91
N PHE A 102 8.01 3.10 2.21
CA PHE A 102 9.17 3.65 2.90
C PHE A 102 10.46 3.25 2.18
N SER A 103 11.58 3.91 2.54
CA SER A 103 12.91 3.47 2.13
C SER A 103 13.41 2.38 3.09
N THR A 104 13.73 1.22 2.54
CA THR A 104 14.30 0.05 3.26
C THR A 104 15.72 0.34 3.75
N GLU A 105 16.44 1.26 3.11
CA GLU A 105 17.81 1.67 3.42
C GLU A 105 17.88 3.04 4.12
N ASN A 106 16.80 3.46 4.79
CA ASN A 106 16.75 4.77 5.42
C ASN A 106 17.74 4.86 6.60
N LYS A 107 18.69 5.80 6.53
CA LYS A 107 19.71 6.03 7.56
C LYS A 107 19.38 7.15 8.56
N THR A 108 18.31 7.92 8.33
CA THR A 108 17.98 9.11 9.13
C THR A 108 16.75 8.94 10.01
N ARG A 109 15.89 7.95 9.72
CA ARG A 109 14.73 7.57 10.53
C ARG A 109 15.23 6.94 11.84
N ASN A 110 14.47 7.16 12.92
CA ASN A 110 14.70 6.44 14.18
C ASN A 110 14.79 4.93 13.93
N ILE A 111 15.85 4.30 14.44
CA ILE A 111 16.18 2.89 14.15
C ILE A 111 15.09 1.91 14.62
N LYS A 112 14.44 2.17 15.77
CA LYS A 112 13.35 1.29 16.25
C LYS A 112 12.17 1.29 15.29
N ARG A 113 11.81 2.48 14.79
CA ARG A 113 10.76 2.66 13.79
C ARG A 113 11.13 2.04 12.44
N GLN A 114 12.39 2.21 11.99
CA GLN A 114 12.87 1.55 10.78
C GLN A 114 12.78 0.03 10.88
N ASN A 115 13.25 -0.53 12.00
CA ASN A 115 13.24 -1.96 12.24
C ASN A 115 11.81 -2.50 12.31
N HIS A 116 10.88 -1.78 12.96
CA HIS A 116 9.46 -2.17 12.96
C HIS A 116 8.92 -2.27 11.53
N PHE A 117 9.13 -1.26 10.69
CA PHE A 117 8.65 -1.28 9.30
C PHE A 117 9.28 -2.41 8.48
N MET A 118 10.57 -2.69 8.66
CA MET A 118 11.27 -3.78 7.98
C MET A 118 10.80 -5.15 8.42
N ASN A 119 10.60 -5.36 9.73
CA ASN A 119 10.16 -6.65 10.27
C ASN A 119 8.76 -7.02 9.73
N VAL A 120 7.80 -6.10 9.86
CA VAL A 120 6.43 -6.36 9.38
C VAL A 120 6.34 -6.45 7.85
N TYR A 121 7.22 -5.75 7.13
CA TYR A 121 7.38 -5.90 5.68
C TYR A 121 7.82 -7.33 5.32
N ASN A 122 8.90 -7.82 5.93
CA ASN A 122 9.46 -9.14 5.64
C ASN A 122 8.46 -10.26 5.98
N GLU A 123 7.83 -10.20 7.16
CA GLU A 123 6.82 -11.17 7.60
C GLU A 123 5.61 -11.24 6.65
N LYS A 124 5.09 -10.07 6.24
CA LYS A 124 3.96 -10.00 5.31
C LYS A 124 4.34 -10.52 3.94
N LEU A 125 5.52 -10.16 3.41
CA LEU A 125 5.97 -10.62 2.10
C LEU A 125 6.16 -12.14 2.06
N GLN A 126 6.71 -12.73 3.13
CA GLN A 126 6.82 -14.18 3.27
C GLN A 126 5.43 -14.84 3.29
N THR A 127 4.50 -14.31 4.09
CA THR A 127 3.11 -14.80 4.16
C THR A 127 2.43 -14.81 2.80
N LEU A 128 2.51 -13.70 2.05
CA LEU A 128 1.93 -13.58 0.71
C LEU A 128 2.56 -14.57 -0.28
N SER A 129 3.87 -14.77 -0.19
CA SER A 129 4.60 -15.72 -1.04
C SER A 129 4.19 -17.17 -0.74
N SER A 130 4.04 -17.54 0.54
CA SER A 130 3.57 -18.87 0.95
C SER A 130 2.12 -19.13 0.53
N GLN A 131 1.24 -18.12 0.61
CA GLN A 131 -0.15 -18.23 0.14
C GLN A 131 -0.23 -18.46 -1.38
N ASN A 132 0.66 -17.85 -2.16
CA ASN A 132 0.73 -18.05 -3.61
C ASN A 132 1.21 -19.48 -3.97
N ILE A 133 2.07 -20.08 -3.15
CA ILE A 133 2.51 -21.48 -3.34
C ILE A 133 1.36 -22.45 -3.03
N ASN A 134 0.63 -22.22 -1.93
CA ASN A 134 -0.48 -23.09 -1.52
C ASN A 134 -1.73 -22.95 -2.39
N GLY A 135 -1.95 -21.79 -3.02
CA GLY A 135 -3.05 -21.54 -3.95
C GLY A 135 -2.85 -22.09 -5.37
N ARG A 136 -1.71 -22.73 -5.68
CA ARG A 136 -1.44 -23.40 -6.96
C ARG A 136 -1.74 -24.91 -6.98
N LYS A 137 -2.42 -25.44 -5.94
CA LYS A 137 -2.94 -26.81 -5.94
C LYS A 137 -4.40 -26.84 -6.41
N CYS A 138 -4.63 -26.67 -7.72
CA CYS A 138 -5.82 -27.16 -8.42
C CYS A 138 -5.41 -27.59 -9.83
#